data_AF-A0A928HI25-F1
#
_entry.id   AF-A0A928HI25-F1
#
_cell.length_a   1.000
_cell.length_b   1.000
_cell.length_c   1.000
_cell.angle_alpha   90.00
_cell.angle_beta   90.00
_cell.angle_gamma   90.00
#
_symmetry.space_group_name_H-M   'P 1'
#
loop_
_entity.id
_entity.type
_entity.pdbx_description
1 polymer ?
#
loop_
_entity_poly.entity_id
_entity_poly.type
_entity_poly.pdbx_seq_one_letter_code
_entity_poly.pdbx_strand_id
1 'polypeptide(L)'
;MKGFTLIELLVVVLIIGILSAVALPQYTKAVEKSRVAQVVNLLKAAKDAEEVYYMANGVYTSDKENLDIDWTCPDGWTCLLRGDSREPGNTYDKMSAHRTGNTNWGIIYSFQHRSDNTALANKLYCWAITSDAKAVNLCKSLGPHLSTSSGYARYTIQ
;
A
#
# COMPACT_ATOMS: atom_id res chain seq x y z
N MET A 1 3.98 5.68 56.94
CA MET A 1 3.91 5.67 55.46
C MET A 1 2.44 5.70 55.09
N LYS A 2 1.96 6.74 54.39
CA LYS A 2 0.60 6.76 53.85
C LYS A 2 0.60 5.87 52.60
N GLY A 3 0.14 4.63 52.77
CA GLY A 3 0.07 3.64 51.70
C GLY A 3 -1.15 3.89 50.82
N PHE A 4 -0.96 3.71 49.52
CA PHE A 4 -2.04 3.66 48.52
C PHE A 4 -3.07 2.60 48.91
N THR A 5 -4.36 2.90 48.78
CA THR A 5 -5.40 1.91 49.11
C THR A 5 -5.57 0.92 47.96
N LEU A 6 -5.88 -0.34 48.28
CA LEU A 6 -6.16 -1.38 47.27
C LEU A 6 -7.37 -1.02 46.40
N ILE A 7 -8.33 -0.27 46.96
CA ILE A 7 -9.51 0.18 46.23
C ILE A 7 -9.19 1.30 45.23
N GLU A 8 -8.30 2.23 45.57
CA GLU A 8 -7.82 3.25 44.63
C GLU A 8 -7.15 2.60 43.43
N LEU A 9 -6.32 1.58 43.66
CA LEU A 9 -5.65 0.88 42.58
C LEU A 9 -6.65 0.10 41.70
N LEU A 10 -7.65 -0.56 42.30
CA LEU A 10 -8.71 -1.29 41.59
C LEU A 10 -9.53 -0.42 40.63
N VAL A 11 -9.94 0.77 41.07
CA VAL A 11 -10.72 1.69 40.22
C VAL A 11 -9.86 2.20 39.05
N VAL A 12 -8.56 2.45 39.28
CA VAL A 12 -7.65 2.91 38.23
C VAL A 12 -7.47 1.86 37.14
N VAL A 13 -7.20 0.59 37.48
CA VAL A 13 -7.09 -0.47 36.46
C VAL A 13 -8.40 -0.71 35.73
N LEU A 14 -9.54 -0.57 36.40
CA LEU A 14 -10.86 -0.67 35.76
C LEU A 14 -11.06 0.42 34.70
N ILE A 15 -10.74 1.68 35.02
CA ILE A 15 -10.85 2.79 34.06
C ILE A 15 -9.88 2.61 32.88
N ILE A 16 -8.61 2.27 33.14
CA ILE A 16 -7.60 2.02 32.08
C ILE A 16 -8.05 0.87 31.18
N GLY A 17 -8.64 -0.19 31.76
CA GLY A 17 -9.19 -1.32 31.02
C GLY A 17 -10.24 -0.89 30.00
N ILE A 18 -11.22 -0.08 30.41
CA ILE A 18 -12.29 0.43 29.52
C ILE A 18 -11.71 1.30 28.39
N LEU A 19 -10.82 2.24 28.73
CA LEU A 19 -10.21 3.15 27.74
C LEU A 19 -9.37 2.38 26.70
N SER A 20 -8.59 1.38 27.16
CA SER A 20 -7.73 0.58 26.29
C SER A 20 -8.52 -0.22 25.25
N ALA A 21 -9.71 -0.72 25.60
CA ALA A 21 -10.55 -1.52 24.73
C ALA A 21 -11.00 -0.76 23.47
N VAL A 22 -11.25 0.55 23.60
CA VAL A 22 -11.65 1.41 22.47
C VAL A 22 -10.43 1.99 21.75
N ALA A 23 -9.37 2.35 22.49
CA ALA A 23 -8.20 3.04 21.93
C ALA A 23 -7.34 2.14 21.03
N LEU A 24 -7.11 0.88 21.40
CA LEU A 24 -6.24 -0.03 20.64
C LEU A 24 -6.69 -0.28 19.17
N PRO A 25 -7.97 -0.62 18.89
CA PRO A 25 -8.40 -0.83 17.50
C PRO A 25 -8.38 0.46 16.67
N GLN A 26 -8.53 1.63 17.30
CA GLN A 26 -8.39 2.91 16.60
C GLN A 26 -6.93 3.22 16.29
N TYR A 27 -6.03 3.01 17.25
CA TYR A 27 -4.60 3.21 17.08
C TYR A 27 -4.03 2.35 15.95
N THR A 28 -4.36 1.05 15.91
CA THR A 28 -3.89 0.14 14.86
C THR A 28 -4.35 0.57 13.45
N LYS A 29 -5.59 1.04 13.31
CA LYS A 29 -6.09 1.60 12.04
C LYS A 29 -5.37 2.88 11.63
N ALA A 30 -5.08 3.76 12.58
CA ALA A 30 -4.36 5.00 12.31
C ALA A 30 -2.92 4.72 11.83
N VAL A 31 -2.23 3.79 12.50
CA VAL A 31 -0.89 3.33 12.09
C VAL A 31 -0.92 2.70 10.70
N GLU A 32 -1.92 1.85 10.40
CA GLU A 32 -2.08 1.27 9.07
C GLU A 32 -2.22 2.34 7.98
N LYS A 33 -3.11 3.31 8.20
CA LYS A 33 -3.33 4.42 7.26
C LYS A 33 -2.07 5.24 7.04
N SER A 34 -1.29 5.48 8.10
CA SER A 34 0.01 6.16 8.01
C SER A 34 0.99 5.38 7.14
N ARG A 35 1.07 4.06 7.30
CA ARG A 35 1.96 3.20 6.50
C ARG A 35 1.52 3.14 5.04
N VAL A 36 0.21 3.06 4.78
CA VAL A 36 -0.34 3.17 3.42
C VAL A 36 0.08 4.48 2.76
N ALA A 37 0.00 5.60 3.47
CA ALA A 37 0.43 6.90 2.94
C ALA A 37 1.94 6.93 2.63
N GLN A 38 2.78 6.35 3.49
CA GLN A 38 4.22 6.22 3.22
C GLN A 38 4.50 5.39 1.96
N VAL A 39 3.81 4.26 1.79
CA VAL A 39 3.90 3.43 0.59
C VAL A 39 3.47 4.18 -0.67
N VAL A 40 2.36 4.92 -0.59
CA VAL A 40 1.87 5.75 -1.71
C VAL A 40 2.94 6.77 -2.10
N ASN A 41 3.57 7.43 -1.13
CA ASN A 41 4.62 8.41 -1.40
C ASN A 41 5.86 7.77 -2.02
N LEU A 42 6.30 6.61 -1.51
CA LEU A 42 7.41 5.83 -2.09
C LEU A 42 7.13 5.47 -3.55
N LEU A 43 5.93 4.96 -3.85
CA LEU A 43 5.56 4.60 -5.22
C LEU A 43 5.42 5.82 -6.15
N LYS A 44 5.00 6.98 -5.64
CA LYS A 44 4.99 8.24 -6.40
C LYS A 44 6.42 8.71 -6.72
N ALA A 45 7.32 8.70 -5.74
CA ALA A 45 8.72 9.06 -5.96
C ALA A 45 9.42 8.11 -6.94
N ALA A 46 9.17 6.81 -6.79
CA ALA A 46 9.70 5.80 -7.70
C ALA A 46 9.13 5.92 -9.11
N LYS A 47 7.87 6.33 -9.26
CA LYS A 47 7.27 6.61 -10.56
C LYS A 47 8.05 7.72 -11.25
N ASP A 48 8.25 8.83 -10.55
CA ASP A 48 8.90 10.00 -11.14
C ASP A 48 10.35 9.66 -11.54
N ALA A 49 11.06 8.87 -10.73
CA ALA A 49 12.40 8.37 -11.05
C ALA A 49 12.41 7.42 -12.26
N GLU A 50 11.44 6.52 -12.35
CA GLU A 50 11.26 5.61 -13.49
C GLU A 50 10.94 6.34 -14.79
N GLU A 51 10.13 7.40 -14.74
CA GLU A 51 9.86 8.24 -15.91
C GLU A 51 11.14 8.94 -16.40
N VAL A 52 11.98 9.44 -15.49
CA VAL A 52 13.29 10.02 -15.84
C VAL A 52 14.22 8.96 -16.44
N TYR A 53 14.31 7.78 -15.84
CA TYR A 53 15.12 6.68 -16.35
C TYR A 53 14.66 6.23 -17.74
N TYR A 54 13.35 6.15 -17.97
CA TYR A 54 12.75 5.82 -19.25
C TYR A 54 13.09 6.87 -20.33
N MET A 55 13.09 8.16 -20.01
CA MET A 55 13.49 9.20 -20.95
C MET A 55 14.95 9.06 -21.42
N ALA A 56 15.82 8.54 -20.56
CA ALA A 56 17.24 8.32 -20.89
C ALA A 56 17.50 6.99 -21.62
N ASN A 57 16.79 5.92 -21.25
CA ASN A 57 17.11 4.55 -21.67
C ASN A 57 16.05 3.89 -22.56
N GLY A 58 14.86 4.49 -22.69
CA GLY A 58 13.73 3.97 -23.45
C GLY A 58 13.07 2.73 -22.85
N VAL A 59 13.41 2.36 -21.61
CA VAL A 59 12.86 1.21 -20.85
C VAL A 59 12.76 1.57 -19.37
N TYR A 60 11.84 0.93 -18.65
CA TYR A 60 11.75 1.00 -17.18
C TYR A 60 12.70 -0.01 -16.54
N THR A 61 13.31 0.33 -15.41
CA THR A 61 14.29 -0.54 -14.73
C THR A 61 13.63 -1.50 -13.75
N SER A 62 14.20 -2.69 -13.57
CA SER A 62 13.83 -3.61 -12.48
C SER A 62 14.78 -3.50 -11.29
N ASP A 63 15.85 -2.75 -11.47
CA ASP A 63 16.92 -2.51 -10.52
C ASP A 63 16.68 -1.15 -9.86
N LYS A 64 16.54 -1.17 -8.53
CA LYS A 64 16.23 0.00 -7.71
C LYS A 64 17.45 0.90 -7.54
N GLU A 65 18.66 0.36 -7.69
CA GLU A 65 19.91 1.12 -7.62
C GLU A 65 20.09 2.07 -8.81
N ASN A 66 19.36 1.82 -9.92
CA ASN A 66 19.26 2.74 -11.05
C ASN A 66 18.30 3.91 -10.81
N LEU A 67 17.48 3.83 -9.75
CA LEU A 67 16.58 4.88 -9.34
C LEU A 67 17.24 5.62 -8.18
N ASP A 68 17.60 6.89 -8.36
CA ASP A 68 18.24 7.73 -7.33
C ASP A 68 17.24 8.15 -6.23
N ILE A 69 16.66 7.16 -5.55
CA ILE A 69 15.65 7.32 -4.50
C ILE A 69 15.95 6.39 -3.33
N ASP A 70 15.48 6.78 -2.15
CA ASP A 70 15.48 5.88 -0.99
C ASP A 70 14.37 4.83 -1.13
N TRP A 71 14.75 3.62 -1.55
CA TRP A 71 13.86 2.47 -1.64
C TRP A 71 13.71 1.77 -0.28
N THR A 72 13.05 2.44 0.66
CA THR A 72 12.77 1.89 1.99
C THR A 72 11.28 1.63 2.18
N CYS A 73 10.91 0.34 2.25
CA CYS A 73 9.53 -0.07 2.52
C CYS A 73 9.16 0.08 4.01
N PRO A 74 7.94 0.55 4.32
CA PRO A 74 7.45 0.59 5.70
C PRO A 74 7.36 -0.80 6.36
N ASP A 75 7.41 -0.84 7.68
CA ASP A 75 7.39 -2.10 8.44
C ASP A 75 6.16 -2.97 8.15
N GLY A 76 6.44 -4.24 7.83
CA GLY A 76 5.45 -5.24 7.46
C GLY A 76 4.82 -5.01 6.09
N TRP A 77 5.48 -4.21 5.24
CA TRP A 77 5.18 -4.09 3.82
C TRP A 77 6.29 -4.68 2.99
N THR A 78 5.89 -5.26 1.86
CA THR A 78 6.78 -5.72 0.81
C THR A 78 6.49 -4.86 -0.41
N CYS A 79 7.48 -4.09 -0.86
CA CYS A 79 7.41 -3.35 -2.12
C CYS A 79 8.35 -3.99 -3.13
N LEU A 80 7.85 -4.12 -4.34
CA LEU A 80 8.51 -4.78 -5.46
C LEU A 80 8.55 -3.80 -6.62
N LEU A 81 9.76 -3.60 -7.14
CA LEU A 81 9.99 -2.99 -8.43
C LEU A 81 10.00 -4.11 -9.48
N ARG A 82 9.23 -3.93 -10.55
CA ARG A 82 9.31 -4.80 -11.73
C ARG A 82 9.41 -3.89 -12.94
N GLY A 83 10.56 -3.91 -13.57
CA GLY A 83 10.86 -3.13 -14.78
C GLY A 83 10.17 -3.68 -16.02
N ASP A 84 10.47 -3.07 -17.16
CA ASP A 84 9.99 -3.50 -18.47
C ASP A 84 10.60 -4.86 -18.82
N SER A 85 9.84 -5.93 -18.58
CA SER A 85 10.16 -7.22 -19.17
C SER A 85 9.76 -7.15 -20.64
N ARG A 86 10.74 -6.97 -21.53
CA ARG A 86 10.59 -7.01 -23.01
C ARG A 86 10.02 -8.33 -23.57
N GLU A 87 9.48 -9.20 -22.72
CA GLU A 87 8.88 -10.48 -23.06
C GLU A 87 7.42 -10.29 -23.52
N PRO A 88 7.05 -10.79 -24.72
CA PRO A 88 5.66 -10.78 -25.17
C PRO A 88 4.73 -11.49 -24.18
N GLY A 89 3.68 -10.80 -23.71
CA GLY A 89 2.69 -11.34 -22.77
C GLY A 89 3.02 -11.14 -21.29
N ASN A 90 4.09 -10.42 -20.98
CA ASN A 90 4.46 -10.14 -19.60
C ASN A 90 3.74 -8.87 -19.10
N THR A 91 2.84 -9.04 -18.12
CA THR A 91 1.92 -7.98 -17.63
C THR A 91 2.48 -7.25 -16.40
N TYR A 92 3.80 -7.29 -16.20
CA TYR A 92 4.45 -6.93 -14.94
C TYR A 92 5.24 -5.63 -14.95
N ASP A 93 5.03 -4.74 -15.91
CA ASP A 93 5.56 -3.38 -15.89
C ASP A 93 4.81 -2.55 -14.84
N LYS A 94 5.09 -2.83 -13.56
CA LYS A 94 4.42 -2.20 -12.44
C LYS A 94 5.28 -2.23 -11.19
N MET A 95 5.19 -1.17 -10.42
CA MET A 95 5.59 -1.19 -9.02
C MET A 95 4.42 -1.65 -8.18
N SER A 96 4.70 -2.45 -7.16
CA SER A 96 3.65 -2.92 -6.26
C SER A 96 4.10 -2.89 -4.82
N ALA A 97 3.16 -2.67 -3.92
CA ALA A 97 3.37 -2.77 -2.50
C ALA A 97 2.17 -3.46 -1.86
N HIS A 98 2.44 -4.46 -1.04
CA HIS A 98 1.41 -5.20 -0.32
C HIS A 98 1.89 -5.51 1.09
N ARG A 99 0.96 -5.94 1.95
CA ARG A 99 1.32 -6.37 3.30
C ARG A 99 2.12 -7.67 3.25
N THR A 100 3.19 -7.75 4.02
CA THR A 100 3.99 -8.97 4.13
C THR A 100 3.13 -10.08 4.73
N GLY A 101 3.00 -11.21 4.03
CA GLY A 101 2.13 -12.32 4.43
C GLY A 101 0.64 -12.15 4.11
N ASN A 102 0.22 -11.02 3.53
CA ASN A 102 -1.15 -10.82 3.03
C ASN A 102 -1.13 -10.15 1.65
N THR A 103 -1.45 -10.92 0.62
CA THR A 103 -1.51 -10.48 -0.78
C THR A 103 -2.95 -10.30 -1.27
N ASN A 104 -3.95 -10.21 -0.38
CA ASN A 104 -5.35 -10.02 -0.78
C ASN A 104 -5.62 -8.60 -1.31
N TRP A 105 -4.70 -7.67 -1.07
CA TRP A 105 -4.77 -6.31 -1.58
C TRP A 105 -3.37 -5.70 -1.63
N GLY A 106 -3.28 -4.58 -2.33
CA GLY A 106 -2.07 -3.78 -2.36
C GLY A 106 -2.24 -2.51 -3.17
N ILE A 107 -1.17 -1.74 -3.22
CA ILE A 107 -1.05 -0.56 -4.06
C ILE A 107 -0.18 -0.91 -5.25
N ILE A 108 -0.60 -0.48 -6.43
CA ILE A 108 0.12 -0.70 -7.67
C ILE A 108 0.23 0.63 -8.40
N TYR A 109 1.41 0.91 -8.92
CA TYR A 109 1.59 1.81 -10.03
C TYR A 109 1.89 1.00 -11.28
N SER A 110 1.05 1.12 -12.31
CA SER A 110 1.31 0.47 -13.59
C SER A 110 1.98 1.46 -14.54
N PHE A 111 3.10 1.05 -15.12
CA PHE A 111 3.77 1.80 -16.17
C PHE A 111 2.97 1.75 -17.48
N GLN A 112 3.45 2.47 -18.50
CA GLN A 112 2.80 2.53 -19.80
C GLN A 112 2.99 1.21 -20.57
N HIS A 113 1.97 0.36 -20.56
CA HIS A 113 1.97 -0.94 -21.25
C HIS A 113 1.96 -0.77 -22.79
N ARG A 114 2.73 -1.59 -23.51
CA ARG A 114 2.80 -1.55 -24.99
C ARG A 114 1.71 -2.35 -25.71
N SER A 115 1.05 -3.35 -25.10
CA SER A 115 0.08 -4.21 -25.83
C SER A 115 -1.28 -4.66 -25.24
N ASP A 116 -1.65 -4.65 -23.94
CA ASP A 116 -2.90 -5.37 -23.53
C ASP A 116 -3.72 -4.87 -22.32
N ASN A 117 -3.34 -3.78 -21.61
CA ASN A 117 -4.25 -3.20 -20.60
C ASN A 117 -4.07 -1.67 -20.39
N THR A 118 -4.26 -0.92 -21.47
CA THR A 118 -4.10 0.55 -21.52
C THR A 118 -4.97 1.31 -20.51
N ALA A 119 -6.08 0.74 -20.05
CA ALA A 119 -7.00 1.39 -19.10
C ALA A 119 -6.35 1.68 -17.72
N LEU A 120 -5.30 0.94 -17.37
CA LEU A 120 -4.54 1.08 -16.12
C LEU A 120 -3.15 1.71 -16.33
N ALA A 121 -2.76 2.00 -17.57
CA ALA A 121 -1.47 2.60 -17.87
C ALA A 121 -1.32 3.95 -17.16
N ASN A 122 -0.15 4.17 -16.56
CA ASN A 122 0.23 5.38 -15.83
C ASN A 122 -0.71 5.72 -14.67
N LYS A 123 -1.33 4.70 -14.04
CA LYS A 123 -2.23 4.89 -12.89
C LYS A 123 -1.64 4.31 -11.63
N LEU A 124 -1.72 5.09 -10.55
CA LEU A 124 -1.56 4.62 -9.19
C LEU A 124 -2.94 4.21 -8.64
N TYR A 125 -3.09 2.97 -8.22
CA TYR A 125 -4.35 2.43 -7.76
C TYR A 125 -4.17 1.40 -6.65
N CYS A 126 -5.17 1.30 -5.78
CA CYS A 126 -5.33 0.20 -4.84
C CYS A 126 -6.13 -0.90 -5.49
N TRP A 127 -5.72 -2.15 -5.30
CA TRP A 127 -6.48 -3.32 -5.73
C TRP A 127 -6.76 -4.22 -4.53
N ALA A 128 -7.91 -4.90 -4.56
CA ALA A 128 -8.32 -5.85 -3.54
C ALA A 128 -9.05 -7.03 -4.17
N ILE A 129 -8.87 -8.24 -3.62
CA ILE A 129 -9.68 -9.41 -3.96
C ILE A 129 -11.10 -9.17 -3.45
N THR A 130 -12.11 -9.40 -4.30
CA THR A 130 -13.52 -9.10 -4.00
C THR A 130 -14.11 -9.99 -2.91
N SER A 131 -13.50 -11.14 -2.61
CA SER A 131 -13.90 -12.03 -1.51
C SER A 131 -13.51 -11.49 -0.13
N ASP A 132 -12.54 -10.56 -0.05
CA ASP A 132 -12.10 -9.95 1.20
C ASP A 132 -12.74 -8.57 1.38
N ALA A 133 -13.86 -8.55 2.12
CA ALA A 133 -14.60 -7.31 2.38
C ALA A 133 -13.77 -6.24 3.12
N LYS A 134 -12.80 -6.64 3.95
CA LYS A 134 -11.94 -5.68 4.68
C LYS A 134 -10.99 -5.00 3.70
N ALA A 135 -10.36 -5.78 2.84
CA ALA A 135 -9.49 -5.28 1.78
C ALA A 135 -10.24 -4.34 0.82
N VAL A 136 -11.44 -4.71 0.38
CA VAL A 136 -12.26 -3.88 -0.51
C VAL A 136 -12.62 -2.55 0.14
N ASN A 137 -13.07 -2.58 1.40
CA ASN A 137 -13.43 -1.35 2.12
C ASN A 137 -12.22 -0.44 2.35
N LEU A 138 -11.03 -1.02 2.59
CA LEU A 138 -9.80 -0.27 2.70
C LEU A 138 -9.46 0.45 1.39
N CYS A 139 -9.39 -0.27 0.26
CA CYS A 139 -9.09 0.38 -1.02
C CYS A 139 -10.15 1.42 -1.42
N LYS A 140 -11.43 1.16 -1.14
CA LYS A 140 -12.53 2.11 -1.38
C LYS A 140 -12.37 3.41 -0.58
N SER A 141 -11.73 3.36 0.60
CA SER A 141 -11.45 4.55 1.39
C SER A 141 -10.31 5.42 0.82
N LEU A 142 -9.51 4.88 -0.11
CA LEU A 142 -8.37 5.59 -0.71
C LEU A 142 -8.75 6.40 -1.96
N GLY A 143 -9.87 6.08 -2.60
CA GLY A 143 -10.37 6.87 -3.71
C GLY A 143 -11.46 6.20 -4.52
N PRO A 144 -11.86 6.80 -5.66
CA PRO A 144 -13.00 6.36 -6.44
C PRO A 144 -12.74 5.01 -7.10
N HIS A 145 -13.82 4.26 -7.32
CA HIS A 145 -13.79 3.01 -8.07
C HIS A 145 -13.22 3.25 -9.47
N LEU A 146 -12.29 2.39 -9.87
CA LEU A 146 -11.60 2.45 -11.16
C LEU A 146 -12.09 1.35 -12.11
N SER A 147 -12.10 0.11 -11.64
CA SER A 147 -12.56 -1.04 -12.42
C SER A 147 -12.79 -2.26 -11.53
N THR A 148 -13.58 -3.22 -12.03
CA THR A 148 -13.71 -4.55 -11.43
C THR A 148 -13.42 -5.59 -12.52
N SER A 149 -12.60 -6.60 -12.23
CA SER A 149 -12.23 -7.64 -13.19
C SER A 149 -11.90 -8.93 -12.45
N SER A 150 -12.48 -10.06 -12.89
CA SER A 150 -12.14 -11.44 -12.50
C SER A 150 -11.74 -11.64 -11.02
N GLY A 151 -12.59 -11.19 -10.09
CA GLY A 151 -12.36 -11.38 -8.64
C GLY A 151 -11.55 -10.28 -7.96
N TYR A 152 -11.24 -9.18 -8.64
CA TYR A 152 -10.55 -8.02 -8.10
C TYR A 152 -11.34 -6.73 -8.32
N ALA A 153 -11.31 -5.84 -7.33
CA ALA A 153 -11.78 -4.46 -7.43
C ALA A 153 -10.60 -3.51 -7.33
N ARG A 154 -10.59 -2.47 -8.17
CA ARG A 154 -9.53 -1.46 -8.24
C ARG A 154 -10.11 -0.08 -7.96
N TYR A 155 -9.33 0.74 -7.28
CA TYR A 155 -9.70 2.09 -6.85
C TYR A 155 -8.52 3.03 -7.11
N THR A 156 -8.78 4.17 -7.73
CA THR A 156 -7.73 5.16 -8.02
C THR A 156 -7.24 5.78 -6.72
N ILE A 157 -5.93 6.01 -6.61
CA ILE A 157 -5.35 6.74 -5.48
C ILE A 157 -5.04 8.16 -5.97
N GLN A 158 -5.57 9.16 -5.28
CA GLN A 158 -5.28 10.58 -5.53
C GLN A 158 -3.96 10.98 -4.84
#